data_AF-A0A2W1C143-F1
#
_entry.id   AF-A0A2W1C143-F1
#
_cell.length_a   1.000
_cell.length_b   1.000
_cell.length_c   1.000
_cell.angle_alpha   90.00
_cell.angle_beta   90.00
_cell.angle_gamma   90.00
#
_symmetry.space_group_name_H-M   'P 1'
#
loop_
_entity.id
_entity.type
_entity.pdbx_description
1 polymer ?
#
loop_
_entity_poly.entity_id
_entity_poly.type
_entity_poly.pdbx_seq_one_letter_code
_entity_poly.pdbx_strand_id
1 'polypeptide(L)'
;MADSSRRLFELVFRNKLDEDTLMIIKPFNIFLRIFFSSKFKIRNGYITPRDKTYYILPFIFVSLFKVWTVYYVYIYNSSILNNTFRHIYFWHIFISYCIYYSLLVYCNIVNSQNNVVLILRIQEIFRSIHLKNGIRSYVIWNWITFVVLASLECFCTTIYARTMNLLSSLNSFDILLSICYDFNVACSIRLIKSLTLNLVEWSNTDK
;
A
#
# COMPACT_ATOMS: atom_id res chain seq x y z
N MET A 1 29.72 -14.10 -2.56
CA MET A 1 28.42 -14.79 -2.75
C MET A 1 28.07 -15.79 -1.64
N ALA A 2 29.02 -16.56 -1.08
CA ALA A 2 28.71 -17.51 0.01
C ALA A 2 28.22 -16.82 1.31
N ASP A 3 28.74 -15.63 1.63
CA ASP A 3 28.34 -14.88 2.84
C ASP A 3 26.90 -14.35 2.78
N SER A 4 26.40 -13.94 1.61
CA SER A 4 25.00 -13.51 1.47
C SER A 4 24.02 -14.67 1.63
N SER A 5 24.44 -15.90 1.28
CA SER A 5 23.61 -17.10 1.36
C SER A 5 23.46 -17.59 2.81
N ARG A 6 24.51 -17.47 3.64
CA ARG A 6 24.43 -17.78 5.08
C ARG A 6 23.54 -16.81 5.84
N ARG A 7 23.65 -15.50 5.59
CA ARG A 7 22.78 -14.48 6.23
C ARG A 7 21.31 -14.65 5.86
N LEU A 8 21.02 -15.06 4.62
CA LEU A 8 19.67 -15.40 4.18
C LEU A 8 19.09 -16.60 4.96
N PHE A 9 19.89 -17.62 5.22
CA PHE A 9 19.47 -18.81 5.98
C PHE A 9 19.16 -18.48 7.44
N GLU A 10 19.99 -17.65 8.10
CA GLU A 10 19.74 -17.22 9.48
C GLU A 10 18.49 -16.34 9.60
N LEU A 11 18.24 -15.47 8.62
CA LEU A 11 17.01 -14.67 8.56
C LEU A 11 15.77 -15.59 8.47
N VAL A 12 15.77 -16.59 7.59
CA VAL A 12 14.62 -17.48 7.40
C VAL A 12 14.16 -18.16 8.70
N PHE A 13 15.08 -18.57 9.58
CA PHE A 13 14.74 -19.22 10.84
C PHE A 13 14.25 -18.25 11.94
N ARG A 14 14.57 -16.96 11.87
CA ARG A 14 14.11 -15.94 12.83
C ARG A 14 12.90 -15.13 12.37
N ASN A 15 12.36 -15.40 11.18
CA ASN A 15 11.25 -14.65 10.60
C ASN A 15 9.85 -15.00 11.15
N LYS A 16 9.77 -15.63 12.33
CA LYS A 16 8.47 -15.94 12.95
C LYS A 16 7.94 -14.71 13.67
N LEU A 17 6.76 -14.27 13.25
CA LEU A 17 6.05 -13.17 13.90
C LEU A 17 5.37 -13.64 15.17
N ASP A 18 5.42 -12.80 16.21
CA ASP A 18 4.59 -13.00 17.39
C ASP A 18 3.13 -12.75 17.08
N GLU A 19 2.24 -13.35 17.87
CA GLU A 19 0.79 -13.21 17.68
C GLU A 19 0.34 -11.74 17.72
N ASP A 20 0.88 -10.96 18.66
CA ASP A 20 0.58 -9.53 18.80
C ASP A 20 1.02 -8.72 17.58
N THR A 21 2.26 -8.95 17.11
CA THR A 21 2.80 -8.28 15.92
C THR A 21 2.00 -8.70 14.68
N LEU A 22 1.65 -9.98 14.58
CA LEU A 22 0.83 -10.50 13.51
C LEU A 22 -0.56 -9.82 13.49
N MET A 23 -1.19 -9.64 14.65
CA MET A 23 -2.46 -8.94 14.78
C MET A 23 -2.37 -7.48 14.33
N ILE A 24 -1.28 -6.78 14.66
CA ILE A 24 -1.04 -5.39 14.23
C ILE A 24 -0.87 -5.29 12.71
N ILE A 25 -0.11 -6.22 12.11
CA ILE A 25 0.27 -6.15 10.69
C ILE A 25 -0.81 -6.70 9.76
N LYS A 26 -1.63 -7.65 10.23
CA LYS A 26 -2.64 -8.34 9.42
C LYS A 26 -3.61 -7.40 8.69
N PRO A 27 -4.18 -6.33 9.30
CA PRO A 27 -5.04 -5.40 8.60
C PRO A 27 -4.33 -4.75 7.40
N PHE A 28 -3.12 -4.22 7.63
CA PHE A 28 -2.29 -3.60 6.58
C PHE A 28 -2.04 -4.58 5.43
N ASN A 29 -1.62 -5.81 5.74
CA ASN A 29 -1.33 -6.80 4.71
C ASN A 29 -2.57 -7.27 3.95
N ILE A 30 -3.75 -7.31 4.59
CA ILE A 30 -5.02 -7.64 3.91
C ILE A 30 -5.37 -6.55 2.91
N PHE A 31 -5.41 -5.28 3.32
CA PHE A 31 -5.74 -4.18 2.41
C PHE A 31 -4.72 -4.05 1.28
N LEU A 32 -3.42 -4.08 1.60
CA LEU A 32 -2.38 -4.06 0.57
C LEU A 32 -2.47 -5.26 -0.37
N ARG A 33 -2.92 -6.43 0.09
CA ARG A 33 -3.13 -7.60 -0.79
C ARG A 33 -4.32 -7.41 -1.72
N ILE A 34 -5.44 -6.88 -1.22
CA ILE A 34 -6.63 -6.57 -2.04
C ILE A 34 -6.26 -5.62 -3.18
N PHE A 35 -5.39 -4.64 -2.89
CA PHE A 35 -4.95 -3.64 -3.87
C PHE A 35 -3.65 -4.01 -4.62
N PHE A 36 -3.24 -5.27 -4.61
CA PHE A 36 -2.03 -5.76 -5.29
C PHE A 36 -0.70 -5.07 -4.88
N SER A 37 -0.68 -4.37 -3.75
CA SER A 37 0.49 -3.63 -3.21
C SER A 37 1.14 -4.29 -1.97
N SER A 38 0.82 -5.56 -1.71
CA SER A 38 1.36 -6.32 -0.58
C SER A 38 2.88 -6.48 -0.71
N LYS A 39 3.62 -5.86 0.22
CA LYS A 39 5.10 -5.79 0.23
C LYS A 39 5.80 -7.10 0.64
N PHE A 40 5.08 -7.98 1.32
CA PHE A 40 5.61 -9.25 1.83
C PHE A 40 4.49 -10.30 1.93
N LYS A 41 4.87 -11.56 2.07
CA LYS A 41 3.96 -12.70 2.24
C LYS A 41 4.06 -13.21 3.66
N ILE A 42 2.91 -13.28 4.35
CA ILE A 42 2.79 -13.95 5.63
C ILE A 42 2.15 -15.33 5.41
N ARG A 43 2.80 -16.40 5.88
CA ARG A 43 2.29 -17.77 5.87
C ARG A 43 2.65 -18.46 7.19
N ASN A 44 1.65 -18.96 7.92
CA ASN A 44 1.83 -19.66 9.21
C ASN A 44 2.65 -18.86 10.23
N GLY A 45 2.45 -17.53 10.30
CA GLY A 45 3.22 -16.64 11.16
C GLY A 45 4.61 -16.26 10.64
N TYR A 46 5.10 -16.86 9.56
CA TYR A 46 6.38 -16.50 8.96
C TYR A 46 6.22 -15.41 7.91
N ILE A 47 7.08 -14.39 7.97
CA ILE A 47 7.16 -13.33 6.96
C ILE A 47 8.26 -13.64 5.93
N THR A 48 7.93 -13.51 4.66
CA THR A 48 8.84 -13.76 3.54
C THR A 48 8.71 -12.66 2.49
N PRO A 49 9.81 -12.29 1.80
CA PRO A 49 9.73 -11.37 0.67
C PRO A 49 8.89 -12.01 -0.46
N ARG A 50 8.20 -11.20 -1.25
CA ARG A 50 7.50 -11.68 -2.45
C ARG A 50 8.44 -11.74 -3.66
N ASP A 51 8.13 -12.66 -4.56
CA ASP A 51 8.82 -12.78 -5.84
C ASP A 51 8.61 -11.54 -6.72
N LYS A 52 9.61 -11.22 -7.54
CA LYS A 52 9.57 -10.06 -8.45
C LYS A 52 8.41 -10.15 -9.45
N THR A 53 8.05 -11.35 -9.87
CA THR A 53 6.92 -11.63 -10.78
C THR A 53 5.59 -11.14 -10.22
N TYR A 54 5.42 -11.15 -8.89
CA TYR A 54 4.23 -10.63 -8.24
C TYR A 54 4.04 -9.12 -8.45
N TYR A 55 5.12 -8.35 -8.63
CA TYR A 55 5.04 -6.91 -8.88
C TYR A 55 4.99 -6.59 -10.37
N ILE A 56 5.73 -7.34 -11.19
CA ILE A 56 5.80 -7.13 -12.64
C ILE A 56 4.45 -7.41 -13.32
N LEU A 57 3.73 -8.46 -12.91
CA LEU A 57 2.48 -8.84 -13.58
C LEU A 57 1.35 -7.82 -13.38
N PRO A 58 1.04 -7.36 -12.15
CA PRO A 58 0.14 -6.23 -11.93
C PRO A 58 0.63 -4.96 -12.62
N PHE A 59 1.95 -4.73 -12.64
CA PHE A 59 2.50 -3.55 -13.32
C PHE A 59 2.13 -3.50 -14.80
N ILE A 60 2.32 -4.62 -15.50
CA ILE A 60 1.95 -4.74 -16.93
C ILE A 60 0.43 -4.58 -17.10
N PHE A 61 -0.37 -5.28 -16.29
CA PHE A 61 -1.83 -5.23 -16.40
C PHE A 61 -2.37 -3.81 -16.19
N VAL A 62 -1.93 -3.14 -15.13
CA VAL A 62 -2.33 -1.76 -14.81
C VAL A 62 -1.86 -0.78 -15.89
N SER A 63 -0.64 -0.95 -16.41
CA SER A 63 -0.11 -0.09 -17.48
C SER A 63 -0.94 -0.24 -18.77
N LEU A 64 -1.23 -1.48 -19.18
CA LEU A 64 -2.05 -1.75 -20.37
C LEU A 64 -3.46 -1.19 -20.20
N PHE A 65 -4.07 -1.41 -19.03
CA PHE A 65 -5.39 -0.86 -18.73
C PHE A 65 -5.38 0.67 -18.78
N LYS A 66 -4.34 1.32 -18.25
CA LYS A 66 -4.28 2.78 -18.24
C LYS A 66 -4.11 3.36 -19.65
N VAL A 67 -3.28 2.73 -20.49
CA VAL A 67 -3.16 3.10 -21.92
C VAL A 67 -4.51 2.94 -22.62
N TRP A 68 -5.22 1.84 -22.36
CA TRP A 68 -6.56 1.60 -22.91
C TRP A 68 -7.56 2.68 -22.49
N THR A 69 -7.58 3.06 -21.20
CA THR A 69 -8.45 4.14 -20.70
C THR A 69 -8.12 5.48 -21.35
N VAL A 70 -6.84 5.82 -21.50
CA VAL A 70 -6.41 7.04 -22.20
C VAL A 70 -6.89 7.04 -23.65
N TYR A 71 -6.68 5.94 -24.36
CA TYR A 71 -7.13 5.77 -25.73
C TYR A 71 -8.65 5.92 -25.87
N TYR A 72 -9.42 5.26 -24.99
CA TYR A 72 -10.88 5.35 -24.99
C TYR A 72 -11.37 6.77 -24.74
N VAL A 73 -10.82 7.46 -23.73
CA VAL A 73 -11.18 8.85 -23.42
C VAL A 73 -10.84 9.77 -24.60
N TYR A 74 -9.69 9.57 -25.25
CA TYR A 74 -9.29 10.37 -26.40
C TYR A 74 -10.24 10.23 -27.59
N ILE A 75 -10.68 9.01 -27.90
CA ILE A 75 -11.56 8.75 -29.06
C ILE A 75 -13.01 9.14 -28.78
N TYR A 76 -13.57 8.68 -27.66
CA TYR A 76 -15.01 8.76 -27.42
C TYR A 76 -15.43 10.06 -26.71
N ASN A 77 -14.50 10.80 -26.12
CA ASN A 77 -14.76 12.07 -25.46
C ASN A 77 -13.97 13.22 -26.10
N SER A 78 -14.04 13.35 -27.43
CA SER A 78 -13.42 14.46 -28.16
C SER A 78 -13.85 15.85 -27.65
N SER A 79 -15.06 15.96 -27.09
CA SER A 79 -15.56 17.18 -26.44
C SER A 79 -14.76 17.59 -25.19
N ILE A 80 -14.14 16.63 -24.48
CA ILE A 80 -13.26 16.92 -23.33
C ILE A 80 -11.96 17.59 -23.79
N LEU A 81 -11.47 17.23 -24.98
CA LEU A 81 -10.22 17.75 -25.56
C LEU A 81 -10.36 19.19 -26.07
N ASN A 82 -11.58 19.66 -26.33
CA ASN A 82 -11.83 21.06 -26.73
C ASN A 82 -11.54 22.07 -25.62
N ASN A 83 -11.41 21.62 -24.36
CA ASN A 83 -10.98 22.47 -23.25
C ASN A 83 -9.52 22.20 -22.90
N THR A 84 -8.63 23.14 -23.26
CA THR A 84 -7.18 23.07 -23.03
C THR A 84 -6.82 22.75 -21.58
N PHE A 85 -7.52 23.31 -20.60
CA PHE A 85 -7.27 23.04 -19.19
C PHE A 85 -7.58 21.58 -18.82
N ARG A 86 -8.70 21.04 -19.30
CA ARG A 86 -9.06 19.63 -19.06
C ARG A 86 -8.05 18.69 -19.71
N HIS A 87 -7.57 19.03 -20.90
CA HIS A 87 -6.55 18.24 -21.59
C HIS A 87 -5.23 18.19 -20.84
N ILE A 88 -4.71 19.35 -20.39
CA ILE A 88 -3.49 19.44 -19.60
C ILE A 88 -3.64 18.67 -18.29
N TYR A 89 -4.76 18.86 -17.59
CA TYR A 89 -5.04 18.17 -16.33
C TYR A 89 -5.06 16.64 -16.49
N PHE A 90 -5.69 16.15 -17.56
CA PHE A 90 -5.74 14.73 -17.86
C PHE A 90 -4.35 14.13 -18.09
N TRP A 91 -3.52 14.77 -18.91
CA TRP A 91 -2.14 14.33 -19.14
C TRP A 91 -1.29 14.42 -17.87
N HIS A 92 -1.45 15.46 -17.08
CA HIS A 92 -0.77 15.60 -15.80
C HIS A 92 -1.10 14.43 -14.86
N ILE A 93 -2.38 14.05 -14.73
CA ILE A 93 -2.78 12.88 -13.94
C ILE A 93 -2.14 11.61 -14.50
N PHE A 94 -2.21 11.41 -15.81
CA PHE A 94 -1.65 10.22 -16.44
C PHE A 94 -0.14 10.09 -16.19
N ILE A 95 0.63 11.16 -16.41
CA ILE A 95 2.08 11.17 -16.21
C ILE A 95 2.42 10.97 -14.73
N SER A 96 1.74 11.69 -13.84
CA SER A 96 1.95 11.56 -12.38
C SER A 96 1.67 10.14 -11.91
N TYR A 97 0.62 9.52 -12.44
CA TYR A 97 0.25 8.15 -12.16
C TYR A 97 1.34 7.16 -12.62
N CYS A 98 1.81 7.29 -13.86
CA CYS A 98 2.86 6.45 -14.41
C CYS A 98 4.16 6.55 -13.59
N ILE A 99 4.56 7.77 -13.21
CA ILE A 99 5.74 8.00 -12.36
C ILE A 99 5.56 7.35 -11.01
N TYR A 100 4.44 7.65 -10.33
CA TYR A 100 4.15 7.09 -9.00
C TYR A 100 4.18 5.56 -9.01
N TYR A 101 3.46 4.95 -9.94
CA TYR A 101 3.29 3.50 -9.96
C TYR A 101 4.60 2.79 -10.33
N SER A 102 5.39 3.38 -11.23
CA SER A 102 6.74 2.89 -11.55
C SER A 102 7.66 2.97 -10.33
N LEU A 103 7.65 4.08 -9.59
CA LEU A 103 8.40 4.23 -8.35
C LEU A 103 7.93 3.24 -7.27
N LEU A 104 6.63 3.03 -7.14
CA LEU A 104 6.05 2.07 -6.19
C LEU A 104 6.56 0.65 -6.48
N VAL A 105 6.50 0.21 -7.74
CA VAL A 105 6.97 -1.11 -8.17
C VAL A 105 8.48 -1.23 -7.98
N TYR A 106 9.25 -0.22 -8.40
CA TYR A 106 10.69 -0.18 -8.21
C TYR A 106 11.07 -0.31 -6.73
N CYS A 107 10.48 0.53 -5.87
CA CYS A 107 10.70 0.49 -4.43
C CYS A 107 10.31 -0.86 -3.82
N ASN A 108 9.18 -1.45 -4.23
CA ASN A 108 8.75 -2.75 -3.73
C ASN A 108 9.67 -3.89 -4.15
N ILE A 109 10.23 -3.85 -5.37
CA ILE A 109 11.20 -4.86 -5.85
C ILE A 109 12.54 -4.69 -5.13
N VAL A 110 13.11 -3.49 -5.16
CA VAL A 110 14.45 -3.20 -4.62
C VAL A 110 14.49 -3.34 -3.10
N ASN A 111 13.45 -2.86 -2.41
CA ASN A 111 13.37 -2.90 -0.95
C ASN A 111 12.56 -4.09 -0.42
N SER A 112 12.29 -5.11 -1.23
CA SER A 112 11.51 -6.29 -0.80
C SER A 112 12.07 -6.95 0.47
N GLN A 113 13.39 -7.10 0.56
CA GLN A 113 14.06 -7.64 1.75
C GLN A 113 14.03 -6.64 2.91
N ASN A 114 14.29 -5.36 2.64
CA ASN A 114 14.28 -4.30 3.65
C ASN A 114 12.90 -4.14 4.30
N ASN A 115 11.81 -4.35 3.54
CA ASN A 115 10.45 -4.34 4.07
C ASN A 115 10.23 -5.46 5.10
N VAL A 116 10.80 -6.65 4.87
CA VAL A 116 10.74 -7.76 5.84
C VAL A 116 11.54 -7.43 7.09
N VAL A 117 12.79 -6.96 6.91
CA VAL A 117 13.64 -6.55 8.03
C VAL A 117 13.00 -5.44 8.86
N LEU A 118 12.36 -4.45 8.21
CA LEU A 118 11.62 -3.38 8.89
C LEU A 118 10.54 -3.94 9.82
N ILE A 119 9.74 -4.90 9.34
CA ILE A 119 8.72 -5.55 10.17
C ILE A 119 9.33 -6.29 11.36
N LEU A 120 10.45 -6.98 11.17
CA LEU A 120 11.12 -7.68 12.28
C LEU A 120 11.71 -6.71 13.30
N ARG A 121 12.23 -5.56 12.87
CA ARG A 121 12.67 -4.49 13.76
C ARG A 121 11.52 -3.88 14.53
N ILE A 122 10.37 -3.67 13.87
CA ILE A 122 9.14 -3.23 14.54
C ILE A 122 8.72 -4.23 15.63
N GLN A 123 8.78 -5.54 15.35
CA GLN A 123 8.52 -6.56 16.36
C GLN A 123 9.48 -6.49 17.54
N GLU A 124 10.78 -6.32 17.28
CA GLU A 124 11.81 -6.21 18.33
C GLU A 124 11.53 -5.01 19.26
N ILE A 125 11.13 -3.87 18.70
CA ILE A 125 10.69 -2.69 19.46
C ILE A 125 9.41 -3.00 20.26
N PHE A 126 8.43 -3.68 19.67
CA PHE A 126 7.21 -4.05 20.40
C PHE A 126 7.46 -5.07 21.51
N ARG A 127 8.51 -5.89 21.42
CA ARG A 127 8.92 -6.80 22.51
C ARG A 127 9.57 -6.06 23.67
N SER A 128 10.33 -4.99 23.40
CA SER A 128 10.98 -4.22 24.47
C SER A 128 9.97 -3.40 25.26
N ILE A 129 8.97 -2.82 24.59
CA ILE A 129 7.91 -2.03 25.23
C ILE A 129 6.76 -2.97 25.61
N HIS A 130 6.52 -3.20 26.90
CA HIS A 130 5.52 -4.17 27.40
C HIS A 130 4.06 -3.70 27.20
N LEU A 131 3.66 -3.46 25.95
CA LEU A 131 2.39 -2.83 25.54
C LEU A 131 1.16 -3.75 25.50
N LYS A 132 1.03 -4.70 26.42
CA LYS A 132 -0.05 -5.72 26.36
C LYS A 132 -1.46 -5.14 26.32
N ASN A 133 -1.72 -4.03 27.01
CA ASN A 133 -3.08 -3.53 27.21
C ASN A 133 -3.60 -2.59 26.10
N GLY A 134 -2.76 -2.19 25.12
CA GLY A 134 -3.14 -1.22 24.08
C GLY A 134 -3.36 -1.82 22.68
N ILE A 135 -2.79 -3.00 22.40
CA ILE A 135 -2.66 -3.54 21.05
C ILE A 135 -4.02 -3.79 20.39
N ARG A 136 -4.98 -4.38 21.13
CA ARG A 136 -6.31 -4.68 20.58
C ARG A 136 -7.06 -3.41 20.17
N SER A 137 -7.01 -2.37 20.99
CA SER A 137 -7.62 -1.07 20.68
C SER A 137 -6.98 -0.47 19.43
N TYR A 138 -5.65 -0.47 19.35
CA TYR A 138 -4.91 0.02 18.19
C TYR A 138 -5.28 -0.71 16.89
N VAL A 139 -5.40 -2.05 16.93
CA VAL A 139 -5.83 -2.87 15.78
C VAL A 139 -7.26 -2.49 15.33
N ILE A 140 -8.19 -2.34 16.27
CA ILE A 140 -9.58 -1.93 15.96
C ILE A 140 -9.59 -0.55 15.30
N TRP A 141 -8.86 0.43 15.83
CA TRP A 141 -8.76 1.76 15.25
C TRP A 141 -8.16 1.76 13.84
N ASN A 142 -7.21 0.87 13.55
CA ASN A 142 -6.67 0.72 12.20
C ASN A 142 -7.73 0.17 11.22
N TRP A 143 -8.51 -0.84 11.61
CA TRP A 143 -9.63 -1.33 10.80
C TRP A 143 -10.66 -0.24 10.52
N ILE A 144 -11.10 0.48 11.56
CA ILE A 144 -12.06 1.58 11.41
C ILE A 144 -11.52 2.62 10.45
N THR A 145 -10.26 3.02 10.61
CA THR A 145 -9.62 4.02 9.74
C THR A 145 -9.63 3.57 8.28
N PHE A 146 -9.26 2.32 8.00
CA PHE A 146 -9.25 1.80 6.64
C PHE A 146 -10.64 1.72 6.03
N VAL A 147 -11.65 1.27 6.79
CA VAL A 147 -13.04 1.22 6.30
C VAL A 147 -13.57 2.63 6.01
N VAL A 148 -13.31 3.60 6.89
CA VAL A 148 -13.72 5.00 6.70
C VAL A 148 -13.04 5.60 5.47
N LEU A 149 -11.72 5.39 5.29
CA LEU A 149 -10.99 5.87 4.12
C LEU A 149 -11.53 5.27 2.81
N ALA A 150 -11.73 3.95 2.75
CA ALA A 150 -12.34 3.31 1.58
C ALA A 150 -13.75 3.85 1.30
N SER A 151 -14.56 4.02 2.34
CA SER A 151 -15.95 4.51 2.20
C SER A 151 -15.98 5.94 1.68
N LEU A 152 -15.11 6.81 2.21
CA LEU A 152 -14.99 8.19 1.80
C LEU A 152 -14.53 8.30 0.34
N GLU A 153 -13.50 7.56 -0.04
CA GLU A 153 -12.99 7.59 -1.41
C GLU A 153 -14.05 7.07 -2.40
N CYS A 154 -14.67 5.91 -2.11
CA CYS A 154 -15.79 5.40 -2.91
C CYS A 154 -16.92 6.42 -3.06
N PHE A 155 -17.29 7.13 -1.99
CA PHE A 155 -18.34 8.15 -2.00
C PHE A 155 -17.95 9.35 -2.87
N CYS A 156 -16.77 9.92 -2.65
CA CYS A 156 -16.23 11.05 -3.42
C CYS A 156 -16.15 10.72 -4.91
N THR A 157 -15.61 9.56 -5.26
CA THR A 157 -15.47 9.19 -6.66
C THR A 157 -16.81 8.88 -7.32
N THR A 158 -17.78 8.33 -6.58
CA THR A 158 -19.15 8.10 -7.11
C THR A 158 -19.84 9.42 -7.42
N ILE A 159 -19.74 10.42 -6.52
CA ILE A 159 -20.27 11.77 -6.77
C ILE A 159 -19.61 12.41 -7.98
N TYR A 160 -18.28 12.30 -8.08
CA TYR A 160 -17.52 12.84 -9.21
C TYR A 160 -17.94 12.18 -10.53
N ALA A 161 -18.00 10.84 -10.56
CA ALA A 161 -18.38 10.08 -11.75
C ALA A 161 -19.81 10.42 -12.21
N ARG A 162 -20.75 10.61 -11.26
CA ARG A 162 -22.12 11.00 -11.56
C ARG A 162 -22.21 12.43 -12.09
N THR A 163 -21.50 13.38 -11.47
CA THR A 163 -21.48 14.79 -11.92
C THR A 163 -20.90 14.92 -13.33
N MET A 164 -19.92 14.10 -13.69
CA MET A 164 -19.26 14.13 -15.00
C MET A 164 -19.93 13.24 -16.05
N ASN A 165 -21.02 12.52 -15.71
CA ASN A 165 -21.63 11.48 -16.56
C ASN A 165 -20.64 10.41 -17.05
N LEU A 166 -19.61 10.09 -16.25
CA LEU A 166 -18.55 9.15 -16.61
C LEU A 166 -18.78 7.74 -16.01
N LEU A 167 -20.02 7.29 -15.87
CA LEU A 167 -20.37 5.99 -15.24
C LEU A 167 -19.95 4.74 -16.04
N SER A 168 -19.03 4.86 -17.01
CA SER A 168 -18.51 3.72 -17.75
C SER A 168 -17.68 2.79 -16.84
N SER A 169 -17.65 1.49 -17.15
CA SER A 169 -16.87 0.49 -16.42
C SER A 169 -15.37 0.80 -16.35
N LEU A 170 -14.85 1.58 -17.30
CA LEU A 170 -13.46 2.04 -17.32
C LEU A 170 -13.13 2.96 -16.15
N ASN A 171 -14.11 3.72 -15.66
CA ASN A 171 -13.89 4.57 -14.50
C ASN A 171 -13.71 3.76 -13.23
N SER A 172 -14.43 2.65 -13.03
CA SER A 172 -14.39 1.84 -11.81
C SER A 172 -12.98 1.34 -11.46
N PHE A 173 -12.17 1.01 -12.47
CA PHE A 173 -10.79 0.58 -12.24
C PHE A 173 -9.87 1.74 -11.84
N ASP A 174 -10.05 2.92 -12.44
CA ASP A 174 -9.33 4.12 -12.01
C ASP A 174 -9.67 4.49 -10.54
N ILE A 175 -10.92 4.26 -10.10
CA ILE A 175 -11.31 4.39 -8.68
C ILE A 175 -10.50 3.42 -7.82
N LEU A 176 -10.46 2.14 -8.21
CA LEU A 176 -9.73 1.10 -7.46
C LEU A 176 -8.24 1.46 -7.31
N LEU A 177 -7.63 2.01 -8.36
CA LEU A 177 -6.24 2.44 -8.35
C LEU A 177 -6.02 3.68 -7.47
N SER A 178 -6.94 4.64 -7.47
CA SER A 178 -6.92 5.80 -6.57
C SER A 178 -6.98 5.35 -5.11
N ILE A 179 -7.93 4.47 -4.79
CA ILE A 179 -8.03 3.86 -3.46
C ILE A 179 -6.72 3.14 -3.10
N CYS A 180 -6.14 2.35 -4.01
CA CYS A 180 -4.85 1.69 -3.76
C CYS A 180 -3.74 2.68 -3.37
N TYR A 181 -3.66 3.81 -4.07
CA TYR A 181 -2.69 4.87 -3.77
C TYR A 181 -2.89 5.40 -2.35
N ASP A 182 -4.11 5.83 -2.01
CA ASP A 182 -4.42 6.42 -0.70
C ASP A 182 -4.20 5.42 0.43
N PHE A 183 -4.54 4.16 0.20
CA PHE A 183 -4.28 3.09 1.18
C PHE A 183 -2.79 2.88 1.40
N ASN A 184 -1.95 2.91 0.37
CA ASN A 184 -0.50 2.81 0.54
C ASN A 184 0.07 3.96 1.39
N VAL A 185 -0.41 5.19 1.14
CA VAL A 185 -0.01 6.37 1.90
C VAL A 185 -0.50 6.27 3.34
N ALA A 186 -1.78 5.95 3.55
CA ALA A 186 -2.38 5.80 4.88
C ALA A 186 -1.69 4.69 5.70
N CYS A 187 -1.37 3.56 5.08
CA CYS A 187 -0.60 2.48 5.72
C CYS A 187 0.78 2.99 6.17
N SER A 188 1.47 3.74 5.32
CA SER A 188 2.80 4.27 5.61
C SER A 188 2.76 5.29 6.76
N ILE A 189 1.80 6.23 6.74
CA ILE A 189 1.58 7.21 7.81
C ILE A 189 1.28 6.51 9.13
N ARG A 190 0.40 5.50 9.12
CA ARG A 190 0.02 4.76 10.34
C ARG A 190 1.18 3.97 10.92
N LEU A 191 2.00 3.35 10.07
CA LEU A 191 3.20 2.64 10.49
C LEU A 191 4.22 3.60 11.10
N ILE A 192 4.48 4.74 10.46
CA ILE A 192 5.38 5.79 10.99
C ILE A 192 4.84 6.32 12.33
N LYS A 193 3.54 6.66 12.41
CA LYS A 193 2.92 7.12 13.65
C LYS A 193 3.04 6.09 14.78
N SER A 194 2.88 4.79 14.47
CA SER A 194 3.07 3.72 15.45
C SER A 194 4.50 3.69 15.98
N LEU A 195 5.48 3.81 15.10
CA LEU A 195 6.89 3.85 15.46
C LEU A 195 7.21 5.08 16.33
N THR A 196 6.67 6.24 15.97
CA THR A 196 6.86 7.47 16.76
C THR A 196 6.27 7.37 18.15
N LEU A 197 5.06 6.81 18.29
CA LEU A 197 4.43 6.61 19.60
C LEU A 197 5.26 5.68 20.49
N ASN A 198 5.71 4.56 19.93
CA ASN A 198 6.59 3.62 20.63
C ASN A 198 7.90 4.29 21.09
N LEU A 199 8.50 5.13 20.24
CA LEU A 199 9.75 5.81 20.56
C LEU A 199 9.57 6.84 21.69
N VAL A 200 8.44 7.54 21.73
CA VAL A 200 8.10 8.47 22.82
C VAL A 200 7.92 7.72 24.13
N GLU A 201 7.19 6.61 24.13
CA GLU A 201 6.96 5.78 25.33
C GLU A 201 8.26 5.20 25.88
N TRP A 202 9.13 4.70 24.99
CA TRP A 202 10.46 4.24 25.37
C TRP A 202 11.29 5.35 26.03
N SER A 203 11.32 6.55 25.43
CA SER A 203 12.08 7.69 25.96
C SER A 203 11.59 8.19 27.34
N ASN A 204 10.34 7.91 27.70
CA ASN A 204 9.78 8.27 29.01
C ASN A 204 10.04 7.20 30.07
N THR A 205 10.41 5.97 29.67
CA THR A 205 10.69 4.87 30.61
C THR A 205 12.09 4.95 31.21
N ASP A 206 13.02 5.63 30.52
CA ASP A 206 14.41 5.83 30.98
C ASP A 206 14.56 7.00 31.97
N LYS A 207 13.48 7.68 32.34
CA LYS A 207 13.45 8.76 33.36
C LYS A 207 12.89 8.25 34.68
#